data_AF-A0A3N5WTA6-F1
#
_entry.id   AF-A0A3N5WTA6-F1
#
_cell.length_a   1.000
_cell.length_b   1.000
_cell.length_c   1.000
_cell.angle_alpha   90.00
_cell.angle_beta   90.00
_cell.angle_gamma   90.00
#
_symmetry.space_group_name_H-M   'P 1'
#
loop_
_entity.id
_entity.type
_entity.pdbx_description
1 polymer ?
#
loop_
_entity_poly.entity_id
_entity_poly.type
_entity_poly.pdbx_seq_one_letter_code
_entity_poly.pdbx_strand_id
1 'polypeptide(L)'
;VFRDLCENQCQFRHVQHYLTGLIVLPHKSLATIARCILDSADKTNLSRFFSEAPWCEGEVNRRRIRFMLHQTKPHRRRESLLAIDDTLCEHVGSLFDDVDRHYNHSDGTYPLAHNPVTSLYVSGPVRFPVGLRLYRRDEERTQWEAAVAKHFPELKIPTERKARNRLHQQVAPVLLQDSECRARHEQFRTKIALAIELVEEAIGHKVPFGVLVFDAW
;
A
#
# COMPACT_ATOMS: atom_id res chain seq x y z
N VAL A 1 -0.67 -16.48 19.41
CA VAL A 1 -1.46 -15.28 19.02
C VAL A 1 -1.85 -15.28 17.55
N PHE A 2 -1.01 -15.71 16.61
CA PHE A 2 -1.31 -15.68 15.16
C PHE A 2 -1.44 -17.06 14.50
N ARG A 3 -1.22 -18.16 15.24
CA ARG A 3 -1.15 -19.52 14.68
C ARG A 3 -2.45 -19.95 13.99
N ASP A 4 -3.58 -19.54 14.53
CA ASP A 4 -4.92 -19.81 14.01
C ASP A 4 -5.25 -19.08 12.69
N LEU A 5 -4.40 -18.14 12.27
CA LEU A 5 -4.51 -17.49 10.96
C LEU A 5 -3.78 -18.27 9.86
N CYS A 6 -3.14 -19.37 10.21
CA CYS A 6 -2.44 -20.24 9.29
C CYS A 6 -3.17 -21.59 9.22
N GLU A 7 -3.28 -22.14 8.03
CA GLU A 7 -3.90 -23.43 7.74
C GLU A 7 -3.17 -24.58 8.44
N ASN A 8 -1.84 -24.50 8.56
CA ASN A 8 -1.02 -25.54 9.17
C ASN A 8 0.23 -25.00 9.87
N GLN A 9 0.91 -25.89 10.59
CA GLN A 9 2.10 -25.55 11.37
C GLN A 9 3.29 -25.12 10.50
N CYS A 10 3.41 -25.63 9.28
CA CYS A 10 4.48 -25.26 8.36
C CYS A 10 4.33 -23.81 7.91
N GLN A 11 3.11 -23.40 7.54
CA GLN A 11 2.79 -22.02 7.19
C GLN A 11 3.10 -21.06 8.36
N PHE A 12 2.69 -21.42 9.58
CA PHE A 12 3.02 -20.60 10.75
C PHE A 12 4.54 -20.51 10.98
N ARG A 13 5.28 -21.59 10.75
CA ARG A 13 6.75 -21.58 10.83
C ARG A 13 7.37 -20.65 9.79
N HIS A 14 6.84 -20.61 8.56
CA HIS A 14 7.29 -19.66 7.54
C HIS A 14 7.08 -18.20 7.96
N VAL A 15 5.94 -17.87 8.57
CA VAL A 15 5.69 -16.55 9.16
C VAL A 15 6.74 -16.22 10.22
N GLN A 16 7.02 -17.14 11.15
CA GLN A 16 8.01 -16.93 12.20
C GLN A 16 9.41 -16.70 11.64
N HIS A 17 9.84 -17.51 10.68
CA HIS A 17 11.15 -17.37 10.04
C HIS A 17 11.28 -16.07 9.27
N TYR A 18 10.23 -15.69 8.53
CA TYR A 18 10.24 -14.44 7.77
C TYR A 18 10.34 -13.21 8.66
N LEU A 19 9.48 -13.12 9.68
CA LEU A 19 9.49 -12.00 10.62
C LEU A 19 10.81 -11.92 11.39
N THR A 20 11.35 -13.07 11.83
CA THR A 20 12.67 -13.12 12.47
C THR A 20 13.76 -12.63 11.53
N GLY A 21 13.73 -13.05 10.26
CA GLY A 21 14.64 -12.60 9.23
C GLY A 21 14.59 -11.08 9.02
N LEU A 22 13.39 -10.51 8.95
CA LEU A 22 13.20 -9.06 8.83
C LEU A 22 13.74 -8.29 10.04
N ILE A 23 13.58 -8.83 11.25
CA ILE A 23 14.02 -8.18 12.50
C ILE A 23 15.53 -8.26 12.67
N VAL A 24 16.13 -9.44 12.42
CA VAL A 24 17.50 -9.75 12.82
C VAL A 24 18.52 -9.56 11.70
N LEU A 25 18.15 -9.83 10.44
CA LEU A 25 19.14 -9.86 9.36
C LEU A 25 19.40 -8.46 8.78
N PRO A 26 20.66 -8.12 8.47
CA PRO A 26 21.01 -6.87 7.82
C PRO A 26 20.45 -6.83 6.38
N HIS A 27 20.58 -7.94 5.64
CA HIS A 27 20.09 -8.07 4.27
C HIS A 27 18.77 -8.84 4.24
N LYS A 28 17.68 -8.14 3.90
CA LYS A 28 16.29 -8.61 4.00
C LYS A 28 15.77 -9.22 2.70
N SER A 29 16.64 -9.88 1.93
CA SER A 29 16.20 -10.59 0.72
C SER A 29 15.64 -11.96 1.09
N LEU A 30 14.63 -12.44 0.34
CA LEU A 30 14.04 -13.78 0.55
C LEU A 30 15.12 -14.87 0.54
N ALA A 31 16.11 -14.77 -0.36
CA ALA A 31 17.21 -15.72 -0.45
C ALA A 31 18.14 -15.69 0.78
N THR A 32 18.35 -14.53 1.39
CA THR A 32 19.15 -14.43 2.63
C THR A 32 18.38 -14.96 3.82
N ILE A 33 17.10 -14.59 3.95
CA ILE A 33 16.22 -15.12 5.00
C ILE A 33 16.14 -16.64 4.90
N ALA A 34 15.91 -17.18 3.71
CA ALA A 34 15.80 -18.63 3.50
C ALA A 34 17.07 -19.37 3.91
N ARG A 35 18.26 -18.87 3.55
CA ARG A 35 19.54 -19.48 3.95
C ARG A 35 19.77 -19.56 5.46
N CYS A 36 19.10 -18.72 6.24
CA CYS A 36 19.18 -18.75 7.71
C CYS A 36 18.20 -19.74 8.35
N ILE A 37 17.34 -20.40 7.57
CA ILE A 37 16.39 -21.39 8.06
C ILE A 37 17.09 -22.76 8.13
N LEU A 38 17.33 -23.26 9.34
CA LEU A 38 18.04 -24.52 9.60
C LEU A 38 17.36 -25.73 8.94
N ASP A 39 16.02 -25.78 8.93
CA ASP A 39 15.24 -26.92 8.44
C ASP A 39 15.09 -26.94 6.90
N SER A 40 15.32 -25.82 6.20
CA SER A 40 15.18 -25.71 4.75
C SER A 40 15.70 -24.37 4.23
N ALA A 41 16.81 -24.40 3.47
CA ALA A 41 17.41 -23.20 2.87
C ALA A 41 16.78 -22.75 1.55
N ASP A 42 15.73 -23.44 1.06
CA ASP A 42 15.15 -23.17 -0.26
C ASP A 42 14.22 -21.95 -0.23
N LYS A 43 14.63 -20.89 -0.93
CA LYS A 43 13.86 -19.66 -1.11
C LYS A 43 12.47 -19.89 -1.72
N THR A 44 12.30 -20.96 -2.49
CA THR A 44 11.04 -21.27 -3.19
C THR A 44 9.90 -21.50 -2.21
N ASN A 45 10.17 -22.10 -1.05
CA ASN A 45 9.16 -22.32 -0.01
C ASN A 45 8.62 -20.99 0.54
N LEU A 46 9.50 -20.03 0.79
CA LEU A 46 9.11 -18.71 1.26
C LEU A 46 8.40 -17.89 0.17
N SER A 47 8.84 -18.04 -1.09
CA SER A 47 8.15 -17.43 -2.24
C SER A 47 6.72 -17.95 -2.37
N ARG A 48 6.52 -19.27 -2.36
CA ARG A 48 5.19 -19.89 -2.40
C ARG A 48 4.31 -19.46 -1.23
N PHE A 49 4.91 -19.28 -0.04
CA PHE A 49 4.17 -18.78 1.10
C PHE A 49 3.56 -17.37 0.86
N PHE A 50 4.26 -16.49 0.16
CA PHE A 50 3.73 -15.16 -0.17
C PHE A 50 2.79 -15.16 -1.38
N SER A 51 3.04 -16.02 -2.35
CA SER A 51 2.31 -16.00 -3.63
C SER A 51 1.10 -16.92 -3.67
N GLU A 52 1.12 -18.05 -2.95
CA GLU A 52 0.15 -19.14 -3.12
C GLU A 52 -0.57 -19.54 -1.82
N ALA A 53 0.04 -19.33 -0.64
CA ALA A 53 -0.53 -19.84 0.59
C ALA A 53 -1.79 -19.05 1.03
N PRO A 54 -2.83 -19.72 1.58
CA PRO A 54 -4.11 -19.10 1.88
C PRO A 54 -4.08 -18.36 3.24
N TRP A 55 -3.45 -17.18 3.29
CA TRP A 55 -3.59 -16.26 4.42
C TRP A 55 -4.20 -14.93 3.98
N CYS A 56 -5.00 -14.34 4.85
CA CYS A 56 -5.69 -13.08 4.56
C CYS A 56 -4.96 -11.91 5.24
N GLU A 57 -4.45 -10.98 4.43
CA GLU A 57 -3.79 -9.76 4.91
C GLU A 57 -4.65 -8.99 5.93
N GLY A 58 -5.94 -8.79 5.63
CA GLY A 58 -6.87 -8.09 6.51
C GLY A 58 -7.02 -8.76 7.89
N GLU A 59 -7.10 -10.10 7.94
CA GLU A 59 -7.18 -10.83 9.21
C GLU A 59 -5.88 -10.78 10.00
N VAL A 60 -4.74 -10.88 9.32
CA VAL A 60 -3.42 -10.72 9.94
C VAL A 60 -3.28 -9.31 10.52
N ASN A 61 -3.64 -8.27 9.77
CA ASN A 61 -3.56 -6.88 10.23
C ASN A 61 -4.52 -6.62 11.41
N ARG A 62 -5.77 -7.13 11.33
CA ARG A 62 -6.74 -7.06 12.43
C ARG A 62 -6.21 -7.68 13.71
N ARG A 63 -5.59 -8.87 13.62
CA ARG A 63 -4.97 -9.53 14.78
C ARG A 63 -3.79 -8.74 15.32
N ARG A 64 -2.96 -8.20 14.43
CA ARG A 64 -1.79 -7.36 14.77
C ARG A 64 -2.22 -6.12 15.55
N ILE A 65 -3.20 -5.37 15.05
CA ILE A 65 -3.70 -4.16 15.74
C ILE A 65 -4.29 -4.53 17.10
N ARG A 66 -5.11 -5.58 17.19
CA ARG A 66 -5.66 -6.05 18.48
C ARG A 66 -4.57 -6.40 19.48
N PHE A 67 -3.54 -7.12 19.03
CA PHE A 67 -2.39 -7.46 19.85
C PHE A 67 -1.67 -6.21 20.33
N MET A 68 -1.37 -5.26 19.44
CA MET A 68 -0.70 -4.01 19.78
C MET A 68 -1.51 -3.18 20.79
N LEU A 69 -2.82 -3.03 20.58
CA LEU A 69 -3.70 -2.29 21.49
C LEU A 69 -3.76 -2.91 22.90
N HIS A 70 -3.71 -4.24 22.99
CA HIS A 70 -3.69 -4.94 24.26
C HIS A 70 -2.36 -4.76 24.98
N GLN A 71 -1.24 -5.04 24.31
CA GLN A 71 0.11 -4.97 24.89
C GLN A 71 0.51 -3.54 25.30
N THR A 72 0.05 -2.55 24.55
CA THR A 72 0.44 -1.16 24.79
C THR A 72 -0.46 -0.44 25.80
N LYS A 73 -1.57 -1.05 26.24
CA LYS A 73 -2.55 -0.42 27.14
C LYS A 73 -1.94 0.28 28.37
N PRO A 74 -0.96 -0.30 29.09
CA PRO A 74 -0.37 0.35 30.28
C PRO A 74 0.48 1.59 29.97
N HIS A 75 0.94 1.74 28.72
CA HIS A 75 1.90 2.77 28.31
C HIS A 75 1.25 3.90 27.52
N ARG A 76 -0.05 3.81 27.22
CA ARG A 76 -0.78 4.83 26.47
C ARG A 76 -1.06 6.06 27.32
N ARG A 77 -1.20 7.20 26.65
CA ARG A 77 -1.60 8.48 27.24
C ARG A 77 -3.03 8.78 26.83
N ARG A 78 -3.66 9.73 27.54
CA ARG A 78 -5.02 10.19 27.23
C ARG A 78 -5.05 10.88 25.86
N GLU A 79 -4.02 11.65 25.56
CA GLU A 79 -3.83 12.30 24.28
C GLU A 79 -3.13 11.34 23.31
N SER A 80 -3.78 11.10 22.18
CA SER A 80 -3.35 10.19 21.15
C SER A 80 -3.81 10.68 19.79
N LEU A 81 -3.01 10.39 18.78
CA LEU A 81 -3.29 10.80 17.42
C LEU A 81 -3.10 9.65 16.43
N LEU A 82 -3.77 9.77 15.30
CA LEU A 82 -3.52 9.00 14.10
C LEU A 82 -2.85 9.92 13.09
N ALA A 83 -1.60 9.63 12.74
CA ALA A 83 -0.88 10.34 11.68
C ALA A 83 -1.08 9.58 10.38
N ILE A 84 -1.36 10.29 9.29
CA ILE A 84 -1.46 9.73 7.95
C ILE A 84 -0.50 10.47 7.04
N ASP A 85 0.32 9.72 6.34
CA ASP A 85 1.28 10.29 5.40
C ASP A 85 1.54 9.31 4.26
N ASP A 86 1.92 9.85 3.09
CA ASP A 86 2.38 9.06 1.97
C ASP A 86 3.91 9.04 1.93
N THR A 87 4.50 8.04 1.28
CA THR A 87 5.96 7.94 1.19
C THR A 87 6.34 7.41 -0.17
N LEU A 88 7.35 7.99 -0.81
CA LEU A 88 7.92 7.44 -2.03
C LEU A 88 8.93 6.34 -1.69
N CYS A 89 8.59 5.11 -2.04
CA CYS A 89 9.49 3.96 -1.97
C CYS A 89 10.14 3.77 -3.34
N GLU A 90 11.29 4.43 -3.55
CA GLU A 90 12.01 4.40 -4.82
C GLU A 90 12.62 3.03 -5.13
N HIS A 91 12.58 2.66 -6.41
CA HIS A 91 13.11 1.39 -6.90
C HIS A 91 14.07 1.59 -8.07
N VAL A 92 15.04 0.69 -8.16
CA VAL A 92 15.88 0.51 -9.34
C VAL A 92 15.28 -0.65 -10.16
N GLY A 93 14.58 -0.32 -11.24
CA GLY A 93 13.98 -1.29 -12.17
C GLY A 93 12.44 -1.31 -12.15
N SER A 94 11.85 -1.81 -13.23
CA SER A 94 10.40 -1.71 -13.54
C SER A 94 9.65 -3.05 -13.50
N LEU A 95 10.24 -4.09 -12.89
CA LEU A 95 9.64 -5.42 -12.79
C LEU A 95 8.70 -5.57 -11.59
N PHE A 96 8.60 -4.55 -10.75
CA PHE A 96 7.70 -4.57 -9.60
C PHE A 96 6.29 -4.22 -10.04
N ASP A 97 5.31 -5.01 -9.58
CA ASP A 97 3.92 -4.68 -9.80
C ASP A 97 3.59 -3.31 -9.20
N ASP A 98 2.76 -2.55 -9.89
CA ASP A 98 2.22 -1.26 -9.42
C ASP A 98 3.26 -0.16 -9.15
N VAL A 99 4.48 -0.31 -9.67
CA VAL A 99 5.51 0.74 -9.63
C VAL A 99 5.28 1.74 -10.76
N ASP A 100 5.36 3.03 -10.46
CA ASP A 100 5.19 4.07 -11.48
C ASP A 100 6.02 5.33 -11.15
N ARG A 101 6.06 6.28 -12.08
CA ARG A 101 6.74 7.57 -11.91
C ARG A 101 5.88 8.53 -11.11
N HIS A 102 6.26 8.76 -9.87
CA HIS A 102 5.57 9.70 -8.98
C HIS A 102 6.34 11.01 -8.85
N TYR A 103 5.64 12.14 -8.77
CA TYR A 103 6.29 13.43 -8.55
C TYR A 103 6.84 13.52 -7.13
N ASN A 104 8.13 13.88 -7.00
CA ASN A 104 8.77 14.16 -5.73
C ASN A 104 8.83 15.67 -5.49
N HIS A 105 8.13 16.14 -4.45
CA HIS A 105 8.10 17.55 -4.08
C HIS A 105 9.44 18.07 -3.52
N SER A 106 10.30 17.18 -3.04
CA SER A 106 11.58 17.56 -2.40
C SER A 106 12.62 18.05 -3.41
N ASP A 107 12.63 17.47 -4.61
CA ASP A 107 13.65 17.75 -5.64
C ASP A 107 13.07 18.01 -7.04
N GLY A 108 11.74 17.93 -7.20
CA GLY A 108 11.05 18.18 -8.47
C GLY A 108 11.20 17.05 -9.49
N THR A 109 11.65 15.87 -9.09
CA THR A 109 11.88 14.73 -9.99
C THR A 109 10.68 13.78 -10.08
N TYR A 110 10.80 12.75 -10.94
CA TYR A 110 9.81 11.69 -11.12
C TYR A 110 10.46 10.31 -10.99
N PRO A 111 10.90 9.92 -9.77
CA PRO A 111 11.50 8.61 -9.54
C PRO A 111 10.48 7.50 -9.80
N LEU A 112 10.99 6.34 -10.19
CA LEU A 112 10.21 5.11 -10.28
C LEU A 112 10.03 4.58 -8.86
N ALA A 113 8.81 4.56 -8.36
CA ALA A 113 8.53 4.29 -6.95
C ALA A 113 7.18 3.61 -6.75
N HIS A 114 7.01 2.95 -5.60
CA HIS A 114 5.68 2.78 -5.01
C HIS A 114 5.35 4.01 -4.17
N ASN A 115 4.06 4.33 -4.06
CA ASN A 115 3.60 5.40 -3.18
C ASN A 115 2.56 4.87 -2.17
N PRO A 116 2.97 4.21 -1.07
CA PRO A 116 2.07 3.85 0.01
C PRO A 116 1.60 5.07 0.82
N VAL A 117 0.28 5.17 1.04
CA VAL A 117 -0.34 5.97 2.09
C VAL A 117 -0.43 5.11 3.34
N THR A 118 0.09 5.59 4.46
CA THR A 118 0.19 4.83 5.71
C THR A 118 -0.49 5.54 6.86
N SER A 119 -0.97 4.78 7.84
CA SER A 119 -1.52 5.31 9.08
C SER A 119 -0.70 4.83 10.28
N LEU A 120 -0.34 5.76 11.17
CA LEU A 120 0.51 5.52 12.33
C LEU A 120 -0.20 6.00 13.61
N TYR A 121 -0.44 5.08 14.53
CA TYR A 121 -0.98 5.43 15.84
C TYR A 121 0.13 5.90 16.77
N VAL A 122 -0.09 7.04 17.43
CA VAL A 122 0.86 7.65 18.37
C VAL A 122 0.14 8.00 19.68
N SER A 123 0.72 7.58 20.81
CA SER A 123 0.19 7.83 22.15
C SER A 123 1.31 7.84 23.19
N GLY A 124 1.89 9.01 23.46
CA GLY A 124 3.07 9.14 24.30
C GLY A 124 4.28 8.34 23.75
N PRO A 125 4.81 7.34 24.48
CA PRO A 125 5.90 6.51 23.97
C PRO A 125 5.42 5.45 22.95
N VAL A 126 4.13 5.14 22.91
CA VAL A 126 3.58 4.08 22.06
C VAL A 126 3.46 4.58 20.62
N ARG A 127 4.07 3.85 19.68
CA ARG A 127 3.98 4.08 18.24
C ARG A 127 3.84 2.74 17.51
N PHE A 128 2.85 2.59 16.65
CA PHE A 128 2.76 1.43 15.76
C PHE A 128 1.91 1.73 14.52
N PRO A 129 2.25 1.14 13.35
CA PRO A 129 1.46 1.32 12.13
C PRO A 129 0.10 0.66 12.28
N VAL A 130 -0.95 1.25 11.73
CA VAL A 130 -2.33 0.73 11.73
C VAL A 130 -2.62 0.04 10.40
N GLY A 131 -2.46 0.74 9.29
CA GLY A 131 -2.71 0.20 7.95
C GLY A 131 -1.90 0.91 6.87
N LEU A 132 -1.96 0.33 5.67
CA LEU A 132 -1.32 0.82 4.45
C LEU A 132 -2.29 0.67 3.28
N ARG A 133 -2.25 1.63 2.35
CA ARG A 133 -2.91 1.56 1.04
C ARG A 133 -1.95 2.04 -0.03
N LEU A 134 -1.86 1.34 -1.16
CA LEU A 134 -0.99 1.75 -2.25
C LEU A 134 -1.70 2.76 -3.15
N TYR A 135 -1.17 3.98 -3.25
CA TYR A 135 -1.61 4.95 -4.24
C TYR A 135 -1.07 4.58 -5.62
N ARG A 136 -1.98 4.54 -6.59
CA ARG A 136 -1.71 4.27 -8.01
C ARG A 136 -2.24 5.42 -8.83
N ARG A 137 -1.47 5.85 -9.83
CA ARG A 137 -1.79 7.09 -10.56
C ARG A 137 -3.06 6.93 -11.37
N ASP A 138 -3.77 8.04 -11.55
CA ASP A 138 -4.99 8.05 -12.37
C ASP A 138 -4.70 7.59 -13.79
N GLU A 139 -3.59 8.02 -14.38
CA GLU A 139 -3.20 7.64 -15.74
C GLU A 139 -2.91 6.14 -15.87
N GLU A 140 -2.27 5.56 -14.85
CA GLU A 140 -1.97 4.13 -14.78
C GLU A 140 -3.26 3.30 -14.62
N ARG A 141 -4.17 3.75 -13.74
CA ARG A 141 -5.42 3.05 -13.43
C ARG A 141 -6.46 3.15 -14.54
N THR A 142 -6.70 4.35 -15.05
CA THR A 142 -7.71 4.60 -16.09
C THR A 142 -7.23 4.17 -17.47
N GLN A 143 -5.92 4.21 -17.71
CA GLN A 143 -5.31 4.03 -19.03
C GLN A 143 -5.97 4.94 -20.08
N TRP A 144 -6.35 6.17 -19.69
CA TRP A 144 -7.14 7.06 -20.53
C TRP A 144 -6.47 7.37 -21.87
N GLU A 145 -5.13 7.35 -21.96
CA GLU A 145 -4.40 7.55 -23.22
C GLU A 145 -4.72 6.44 -24.24
N ALA A 146 -4.74 5.19 -23.80
CA ALA A 146 -5.11 4.04 -24.64
C ALA A 146 -6.60 4.11 -25.02
N ALA A 147 -7.45 4.58 -24.11
CA ALA A 147 -8.86 4.80 -24.38
C ALA A 147 -9.08 5.92 -25.41
N VAL A 148 -8.29 7.01 -25.35
CA VAL A 148 -8.31 8.07 -26.36
C VAL A 148 -7.87 7.53 -27.71
N ALA A 149 -6.79 6.74 -27.79
CA ALA A 149 -6.36 6.14 -29.05
C ALA A 149 -7.43 5.23 -29.68
N LYS A 150 -8.23 4.54 -28.86
CA LYS A 150 -9.34 3.69 -29.30
C LYS A 150 -10.56 4.49 -29.79
N HIS A 151 -10.98 5.52 -29.04
CA HIS A 151 -12.22 6.27 -29.30
C HIS A 151 -12.02 7.50 -30.20
N PHE A 152 -10.81 8.04 -30.26
CA PHE A 152 -10.41 9.23 -31.01
C PHE A 152 -9.05 9.02 -31.71
N PRO A 153 -8.96 8.13 -32.72
CA PRO A 153 -7.68 7.75 -33.33
C PRO A 153 -6.92 8.92 -33.97
N GLU A 154 -7.62 9.95 -34.43
CA GLU A 154 -7.03 11.15 -35.04
C GLU A 154 -6.55 12.19 -34.02
N LEU A 155 -6.91 12.02 -32.73
CA LEU A 155 -6.62 12.99 -31.68
C LEU A 155 -5.22 12.76 -31.11
N LYS A 156 -4.36 13.78 -31.19
CA LYS A 156 -3.03 13.76 -30.59
C LYS A 156 -3.06 14.31 -29.16
N ILE A 157 -2.55 13.55 -28.20
CA ILE A 157 -2.44 13.98 -26.81
C ILE A 157 -1.31 15.02 -26.67
N PRO A 158 -1.60 16.24 -26.17
CA PRO A 158 -0.58 17.25 -25.95
C PRO A 158 0.46 16.83 -24.92
N THR A 159 1.70 17.30 -25.08
CA THR A 159 2.78 17.11 -24.11
C THR A 159 2.74 18.13 -22.97
N GLU A 160 2.21 19.33 -23.22
CA GLU A 160 2.10 20.38 -22.21
C GLU A 160 1.06 20.01 -21.13
N ARG A 161 1.46 20.03 -19.85
CA ARG A 161 0.63 19.63 -18.70
C ARG A 161 -0.75 20.27 -18.70
N LYS A 162 -0.86 21.59 -18.93
CA LYS A 162 -2.14 22.30 -18.90
C LYS A 162 -3.06 21.86 -20.05
N ALA A 163 -2.52 21.73 -21.26
CA ALA A 163 -3.28 21.28 -22.42
C ALA A 163 -3.71 19.82 -22.29
N ARG A 164 -2.82 18.95 -21.79
CA ARG A 164 -3.09 17.54 -21.50
C ARG A 164 -4.23 17.39 -20.50
N ASN A 165 -4.21 18.14 -19.39
CA ASN A 165 -5.28 18.10 -18.38
C ASN A 165 -6.62 18.57 -18.94
N ARG A 166 -6.63 19.63 -19.75
CA ARG A 166 -7.86 20.10 -20.42
C ARG A 166 -8.41 19.04 -21.36
N LEU A 167 -7.55 18.40 -22.16
CA LEU A 167 -7.97 17.33 -23.06
C LEU A 167 -8.57 16.17 -22.27
N HIS A 168 -7.91 15.74 -21.20
CA HIS A 168 -8.40 14.65 -20.35
C HIS A 168 -9.81 14.93 -19.83
N GLN A 169 -10.07 16.16 -19.35
CA GLN A 169 -11.41 16.58 -18.91
C GLN A 169 -12.44 16.60 -20.05
N GLN A 170 -12.05 16.99 -21.27
CA GLN A 170 -12.95 17.06 -22.42
C GLN A 170 -13.37 15.67 -22.91
N VAL A 171 -12.45 14.70 -22.92
CA VAL A 171 -12.73 13.34 -23.41
C VAL A 171 -13.41 12.47 -22.36
N ALA A 172 -13.24 12.76 -21.06
CA ALA A 172 -13.75 11.94 -19.96
C ALA A 172 -15.24 11.58 -20.07
N PRO A 173 -16.18 12.50 -20.38
CA PRO A 173 -17.60 12.14 -20.51
C PRO A 173 -17.90 11.09 -21.59
N VAL A 174 -17.11 11.08 -22.68
CA VAL A 174 -17.25 10.09 -23.75
C VAL A 174 -16.60 8.77 -23.34
N LEU A 175 -15.39 8.82 -22.77
CA LEU A 175 -14.70 7.61 -22.31
C LEU A 175 -15.49 6.87 -21.22
N LEU A 176 -16.15 7.59 -20.31
CA LEU A 176 -16.95 6.99 -19.24
C LEU A 176 -18.25 6.31 -19.71
N GLN A 177 -18.63 6.45 -21.00
CA GLN A 177 -19.71 5.66 -21.60
C GLN A 177 -19.26 4.23 -21.93
N ASP A 178 -17.96 4.01 -22.17
CA ASP A 178 -17.37 2.68 -22.34
C ASP A 178 -17.29 1.98 -20.97
N SER A 179 -17.90 0.80 -20.87
CA SER A 179 -18.00 0.07 -19.60
C SER A 179 -16.64 -0.33 -19.02
N GLU A 180 -15.65 -0.62 -19.86
CA GLU A 180 -14.30 -0.98 -19.42
C GLU A 180 -13.57 0.24 -18.87
N CYS A 181 -13.68 1.38 -19.57
CA CYS A 181 -13.11 2.65 -19.12
C CYS A 181 -13.74 3.12 -17.81
N ARG A 182 -15.07 3.02 -17.69
CA ARG A 182 -15.80 3.33 -16.45
C ARG A 182 -15.37 2.42 -15.30
N ALA A 183 -15.28 1.11 -15.52
CA ALA A 183 -14.87 0.17 -14.47
C ALA A 183 -13.44 0.45 -13.97
N ARG A 184 -12.51 0.83 -14.87
CA ARG A 184 -11.16 1.26 -14.49
C ARG A 184 -11.16 2.57 -13.71
N HIS A 185 -11.95 3.54 -14.14
CA HIS A 185 -12.07 4.83 -13.46
C HIS A 185 -12.65 4.68 -12.04
N GLU A 186 -13.66 3.82 -11.85
CA GLU A 186 -14.26 3.54 -10.54
C GLU A 186 -13.29 2.86 -9.56
N GLN A 187 -12.23 2.22 -10.05
CA GLN A 187 -11.17 1.63 -9.22
C GLN A 187 -10.12 2.66 -8.78
N PHE A 188 -10.05 3.82 -9.42
CA PHE A 188 -9.11 4.86 -9.01
C PHE A 188 -9.47 5.40 -7.61
N ARG A 189 -8.43 5.65 -6.81
CA ARG A 189 -8.54 6.23 -5.48
C ARG A 189 -7.50 7.32 -5.34
N THR A 190 -7.93 8.50 -4.93
CA THR A 190 -7.02 9.59 -4.54
C THR A 190 -6.34 9.24 -3.22
N LYS A 191 -5.19 9.85 -2.92
CA LYS A 191 -4.55 9.69 -1.60
C LYS A 191 -5.49 10.06 -0.46
N ILE A 192 -6.32 11.10 -0.64
CA ILE A 192 -7.36 11.50 0.34
C ILE A 192 -8.38 10.38 0.54
N ALA A 193 -8.87 9.74 -0.52
CA ALA A 193 -9.78 8.61 -0.41
C ALA A 193 -9.13 7.44 0.34
N LEU A 194 -7.87 7.12 0.03
CA LEU A 194 -7.12 6.08 0.73
C LEU A 194 -6.88 6.42 2.22
N ALA A 195 -6.65 7.69 2.54
CA ALA A 195 -6.56 8.14 3.93
C ALA A 195 -7.88 7.97 4.68
N ILE A 196 -9.00 8.30 4.05
CA ILE A 196 -10.34 8.08 4.62
C ILE A 196 -10.53 6.58 4.92
N GLU A 197 -10.20 5.69 3.97
CA GLU A 197 -10.27 4.24 4.20
C GLU A 197 -9.42 3.78 5.40
N LEU A 198 -8.23 4.36 5.59
CA LEU A 198 -7.36 4.06 6.74
C LEU A 198 -7.93 4.59 8.07
N VAL A 199 -8.56 5.77 8.07
CA VAL A 199 -9.27 6.30 9.24
C VAL A 199 -10.45 5.40 9.60
N GLU A 200 -11.26 5.01 8.62
CA GLU A 200 -12.40 4.11 8.80
C GLU A 200 -11.95 2.75 9.35
N GLU A 201 -10.87 2.18 8.82
CA GLU A 201 -10.26 0.94 9.32
C GLU A 201 -9.80 1.10 10.78
N ALA A 202 -9.14 2.21 11.13
CA ALA A 202 -8.70 2.51 12.49
C ALA A 202 -9.90 2.62 13.47
N ILE A 203 -10.98 3.28 13.05
CA ILE A 203 -12.23 3.39 13.81
C ILE A 203 -12.86 2.00 13.99
N GLY A 204 -12.96 1.22 12.91
CA GLY A 204 -13.50 -0.15 12.93
C GLY A 204 -12.72 -1.08 13.88
N HIS A 205 -11.42 -0.86 14.00
CA HIS A 205 -10.55 -1.57 14.95
C HIS A 205 -10.53 -0.99 16.37
N LYS A 206 -11.29 0.08 16.63
CA LYS A 206 -11.37 0.77 17.92
C LYS A 206 -10.00 1.27 18.38
N VAL A 207 -9.19 1.77 17.45
CA VAL A 207 -7.93 2.46 17.77
C VAL A 207 -8.28 3.77 18.49
N PRO A 208 -7.80 4.01 19.72
CA PRO A 208 -8.25 5.15 20.51
C PRO A 208 -7.41 6.38 20.20
N PHE A 209 -7.73 7.10 19.13
CA PHE A 209 -7.14 8.40 18.80
C PHE A 209 -8.17 9.52 18.98
N GLY A 210 -7.72 10.70 19.43
CA GLY A 210 -8.56 11.90 19.56
C GLY A 210 -8.22 12.99 18.54
N VAL A 211 -7.09 12.86 17.85
CA VAL A 211 -6.59 13.81 16.86
C VAL A 211 -6.21 13.07 15.59
N LEU A 212 -6.54 13.64 14.44
CA LEU A 212 -6.08 13.20 13.13
C LEU A 212 -5.10 14.23 12.59
N VAL A 213 -3.93 13.79 12.14
CA VAL A 213 -2.94 14.63 11.46
C VAL A 213 -2.66 14.00 10.10
N PHE A 214 -2.69 14.79 9.04
CA PHE A 214 -2.41 14.32 7.68
C PHE A 214 -1.82 15.46 6.85
N ASP A 215 -1.06 15.11 5.81
CA ASP A 215 -0.46 16.09 4.90
C ASP A 215 -1.47 16.62 3.87
N ALA A 216 -1.20 17.80 3.32
CA ALA A 216 -1.97 18.39 2.24
C ALA A 216 -1.44 17.88 0.89
N TRP A 217 -2.03 16.81 0.37
CA TRP A 217 -1.70 16.21 -0.92
C TRP A 217 -2.31 16.91 -2.13
#